data_AF-A0A914N2P1-F1
#
_entry.id   AF-A0A914N2P1-F1
#
_cell.length_a   1.000
_cell.length_b   1.000
_cell.length_c   1.000
_cell.angle_alpha   90.00
_cell.angle_beta   90.00
_cell.angle_gamma   90.00
#
_symmetry.space_group_name_H-M   'P 1'
#
loop_
_entity.id
_entity.type
_entity.pdbx_description
1 polymer ?
#
loop_
_entity_poly.entity_id
_entity_poly.type
_entity_poly.pdbx_seq_one_letter_code
_entity_poly.pdbx_strand_id
1 'polypeptide(L)'
;DAADNVAPIQLIGQTFINNMRISINGREIFNSNSLYAYKSYFSHELSYSTGAKNSHLNASGYYYDSDANLEGGNAFNSRKKLFSSSKTAQFISKIDADLFNQPLYLINHCEIDLEILPNDTRFVLIAPKTNITDATVNYHFEVISCKLYVKKIDLMDGLALDIARKLETKPARYAIRKTMMKPLFISPGRYEFNANIFMDQIPRRITLGLVSNSDYVGTQTRSPFNFQHFDVREISIIANGRPYPQASYDFDYKNGRYVRAFHDMNESTGLANSSENNGITYQQYGRTHCIYVFNLTNSGEDNSGTFDLIKNGTTAINIKFSHPIPEGGAMLIVMGEADSLIMLDKNRTIASDITI
;
A
#
# COMPACT_ATOMS: atom_id res chain seq x y z
N ASP A 1 -25.39 23.82 -14.94
CA ASP A 1 -25.35 23.23 -13.59
C ASP A 1 -23.91 22.95 -13.17
N ALA A 2 -23.46 23.62 -12.11
CA ALA A 2 -22.14 23.35 -11.54
C ALA A 2 -22.19 21.99 -10.84
N ALA A 3 -21.35 21.04 -11.24
CA ALA A 3 -21.28 19.73 -10.59
C ALA A 3 -20.88 19.89 -9.12
N ASP A 4 -21.60 19.22 -8.21
CA ASP A 4 -21.29 19.14 -6.79
C ASP A 4 -19.82 18.80 -6.54
N ASN A 5 -19.23 19.34 -5.47
CA ASN A 5 -17.80 19.18 -5.20
C ASN A 5 -17.45 17.82 -4.60
N VAL A 6 -17.78 16.74 -5.31
CA VAL A 6 -17.61 15.36 -4.86
C VAL A 6 -16.71 14.59 -5.82
N ALA A 7 -15.75 13.86 -5.27
CA ALA A 7 -14.88 12.96 -6.03
C ALA A 7 -14.56 11.70 -5.21
N PRO A 8 -14.32 10.56 -5.85
CA PRO A 8 -13.73 9.42 -5.14
C PRO A 8 -12.27 9.69 -4.75
N ILE A 9 -11.75 8.91 -3.81
CA ILE A 9 -10.33 8.86 -3.44
C ILE A 9 -9.45 8.29 -4.58
N GLN A 10 -8.12 8.35 -4.41
CA GLN A 10 -7.20 8.00 -5.49
C GLN A 10 -7.27 6.50 -5.74
N LEU A 11 -7.04 6.09 -7.00
CA LEU A 11 -6.96 4.67 -7.37
C LEU A 11 -8.24 3.90 -6.98
N ILE A 12 -9.42 4.50 -7.18
CA ILE A 12 -10.70 3.93 -6.73
C ILE A 12 -10.96 2.51 -7.26
N GLY A 13 -10.34 2.12 -8.38
CA GLY A 13 -10.39 0.75 -8.90
C GLY A 13 -9.69 -0.31 -8.03
N GLN A 14 -8.96 0.09 -6.99
CA GLN A 14 -8.42 -0.79 -5.94
C GLN A 14 -8.79 -0.32 -4.54
N THR A 15 -8.78 1.00 -4.29
CA THR A 15 -8.93 1.55 -2.93
C THR A 15 -10.36 1.52 -2.41
N PHE A 16 -11.34 1.18 -3.25
CA PHE A 16 -12.67 0.81 -2.78
C PHE A 16 -12.65 -0.46 -1.93
N ILE A 17 -11.61 -1.28 -2.00
CA ILE A 17 -11.47 -2.52 -1.23
C ILE A 17 -10.84 -2.19 0.12
N ASN A 18 -11.55 -2.55 1.19
CA ASN A 18 -11.07 -2.50 2.56
C ASN A 18 -10.15 -3.68 2.84
N ASN A 19 -10.70 -4.87 2.66
CA ASN A 19 -9.99 -6.11 2.90
C ASN A 19 -10.12 -7.06 1.71
N MET A 20 -9.03 -7.73 1.40
CA MET A 20 -8.97 -8.81 0.43
C MET A 20 -8.34 -10.02 1.09
N ARG A 21 -9.01 -11.16 0.97
CA ARG A 21 -8.47 -12.47 1.33
C ARG A 21 -8.38 -13.34 0.09
N ILE A 22 -7.27 -14.05 -0.02
CA ILE A 22 -7.05 -15.01 -1.09
C ILE A 22 -6.70 -16.34 -0.45
N SER A 23 -7.46 -17.35 -0.82
CA SER A 23 -7.21 -18.73 -0.44
C SER A 23 -6.96 -19.55 -1.68
N ILE A 24 -6.08 -20.54 -1.55
CA ILE A 24 -5.91 -21.57 -2.57
C ILE A 24 -6.18 -22.92 -1.92
N ASN A 25 -7.09 -23.71 -2.50
CA ASN A 25 -7.53 -25.00 -1.96
C ASN A 25 -7.89 -24.92 -0.47
N GLY A 26 -8.63 -23.88 -0.07
CA GLY A 26 -9.06 -23.66 1.31
C GLY A 26 -8.00 -23.11 2.29
N ARG A 27 -6.72 -22.96 1.90
CA ARG A 27 -5.69 -22.34 2.75
C ARG A 27 -5.50 -20.87 2.37
N GLU A 28 -5.65 -19.97 3.35
CA GLU A 28 -5.37 -18.55 3.18
C GLU A 28 -3.88 -18.32 2.88
N ILE A 29 -3.60 -17.63 1.78
CA ILE A 29 -2.25 -17.27 1.35
C ILE A 29 -1.99 -15.76 1.43
N PHE A 30 -3.05 -14.94 1.44
CA PHE A 30 -2.95 -13.49 1.48
C PHE A 30 -4.15 -12.92 2.22
N ASN A 31 -3.88 -11.95 3.10
CA ASN A 31 -4.88 -11.18 3.80
C ASN A 31 -4.33 -9.77 4.05
N SER A 32 -5.04 -8.76 3.56
CA SER A 32 -4.61 -7.37 3.69
C SER A 32 -4.89 -6.74 5.06
N ASN A 33 -5.56 -7.44 5.98
CA ASN A 33 -5.91 -6.97 7.32
C ASN A 33 -6.62 -5.61 7.34
N SER A 34 -7.61 -5.42 6.47
CA SER A 34 -8.37 -4.17 6.33
C SER A 34 -7.53 -2.95 5.94
N LEU A 35 -6.36 -3.18 5.33
CA LEU A 35 -5.44 -2.15 4.87
C LEU A 35 -5.14 -2.26 3.38
N TYR A 36 -6.01 -2.93 2.60
CA TYR A 36 -5.79 -3.13 1.17
C TYR A 36 -5.65 -1.79 0.44
N ALA A 37 -6.53 -0.83 0.72
CA ALA A 37 -6.46 0.51 0.13
C ALA A 37 -5.11 1.21 0.38
N TYR A 38 -4.58 1.14 1.60
CA TYR A 38 -3.29 1.72 1.95
C TYR A 38 -2.12 0.98 1.29
N LYS A 39 -2.17 -0.36 1.27
CA LYS A 39 -1.18 -1.19 0.58
C LYS A 39 -1.11 -0.83 -0.91
N SER A 40 -2.25 -0.89 -1.58
CA SER A 40 -2.41 -0.53 -2.99
C SER A 40 -1.91 0.88 -3.25
N TYR A 41 -2.29 1.84 -2.41
CA TYR A 41 -1.84 3.22 -2.55
C TYR A 41 -0.32 3.34 -2.44
N PHE A 42 0.32 2.80 -1.41
CA PHE A 42 1.78 2.83 -1.27
C PHE A 42 2.48 2.18 -2.46
N SER A 43 2.05 1.00 -2.89
CA SER A 43 2.62 0.30 -4.04
C SER A 43 2.58 1.17 -5.30
N HIS A 44 1.46 1.86 -5.57
CA HIS A 44 1.32 2.65 -6.79
C HIS A 44 1.98 4.03 -6.69
N GLU A 45 1.86 4.67 -5.53
CA GLU A 45 2.39 6.00 -5.28
C GLU A 45 3.93 5.99 -5.32
N LEU A 46 4.57 4.96 -4.78
CA LEU A 46 6.03 4.89 -4.68
C LEU A 46 6.71 4.23 -5.88
N SER A 47 6.01 3.39 -6.66
CA SER A 47 6.67 2.56 -7.69
C SER A 47 6.51 3.07 -9.12
N TYR A 48 5.51 3.92 -9.41
CA TYR A 48 5.21 4.34 -10.78
C TYR A 48 5.63 5.78 -11.06
N SER A 49 6.18 5.98 -12.26
CA SER A 49 6.55 7.30 -12.75
C SER A 49 5.37 8.20 -13.04
N THR A 50 5.64 9.51 -13.06
CA THR A 50 4.69 10.54 -13.48
C THR A 50 4.07 10.23 -14.85
N GLY A 51 4.84 9.65 -15.78
CA GLY A 51 4.33 9.22 -17.09
C GLY A 51 3.27 8.12 -16.99
N ALA A 52 3.54 7.08 -16.18
CA ALA A 52 2.57 6.00 -15.94
C ALA A 52 1.32 6.50 -15.19
N LYS A 53 1.53 7.34 -14.17
CA LYS A 53 0.48 8.00 -13.36
C LYS A 53 -0.44 8.92 -14.15
N ASN A 54 0.03 9.46 -15.28
CA ASN A 54 -0.77 10.27 -16.21
C ASN A 54 -1.33 9.48 -17.40
N SER A 55 -1.00 8.20 -17.52
CA SER A 55 -1.33 7.35 -18.66
C SER A 55 -2.20 6.15 -18.20
N HIS A 56 -1.63 4.94 -18.20
CA HIS A 56 -2.40 3.71 -18.00
C HIS A 56 -2.99 3.58 -16.59
N LEU A 57 -2.42 4.23 -15.57
CA LEU A 57 -2.99 4.18 -14.21
C LEU A 57 -4.32 4.94 -14.08
N ASN A 58 -4.66 5.79 -15.04
CA ASN A 58 -5.99 6.42 -15.11
C ASN A 58 -7.09 5.36 -15.26
N ALA A 59 -6.79 4.22 -15.90
CA ALA A 59 -7.73 3.10 -16.03
C ALA A 59 -8.11 2.48 -14.67
N SER A 60 -7.24 2.61 -13.66
CA SER A 60 -7.50 2.21 -12.27
C SER A 60 -8.02 3.36 -11.40
N GLY A 61 -8.25 4.54 -11.98
CA GLY A 61 -8.75 5.72 -11.29
C GLY A 61 -7.70 6.52 -10.52
N TYR A 62 -6.41 6.32 -10.81
CA TYR A 62 -5.34 7.14 -10.26
C TYR A 62 -5.13 8.37 -11.15
N TYR A 63 -5.03 9.55 -10.54
CA TYR A 63 -4.72 10.80 -11.24
C TYR A 63 -3.59 11.50 -10.52
N TYR A 64 -2.47 11.74 -11.19
CA TYR A 64 -1.33 12.41 -10.57
C TYR A 64 -1.71 13.77 -9.99
N ASP A 65 -1.35 13.99 -8.73
CA ASP A 65 -1.53 15.27 -8.06
C ASP A 65 -0.19 16.01 -8.08
N SER A 66 -0.13 17.12 -8.81
CA SER A 66 1.02 18.03 -8.78
C SER A 66 0.96 18.99 -7.60
N ASP A 67 -0.21 19.12 -6.99
CA ASP A 67 -0.49 20.11 -5.95
C ASP A 67 -0.41 19.45 -4.57
N ALA A 68 -0.33 20.29 -3.54
CA ALA A 68 -0.42 19.82 -2.15
C ALA A 68 -1.88 19.77 -1.64
N ASN A 69 -2.87 20.05 -2.50
CA ASN A 69 -4.29 20.14 -2.12
C ASN A 69 -5.07 18.95 -2.68
N LEU A 70 -5.23 17.90 -1.87
CA LEU A 70 -5.84 16.63 -2.27
C LEU A 70 -7.37 16.73 -2.49
N GLU A 71 -8.01 17.73 -1.90
CA GLU A 71 -9.46 17.94 -1.89
C GLU A 71 -9.95 18.97 -2.92
N GLY A 72 -9.04 19.66 -3.61
CA GLY A 72 -9.40 20.71 -4.57
C GLY A 72 -8.44 20.87 -5.76
N GLY A 73 -7.36 20.11 -5.81
CA GLY A 73 -6.37 20.15 -6.88
C GLY A 73 -6.85 19.57 -8.22
N ASN A 74 -5.95 19.57 -9.20
CA ASN A 74 -6.25 19.08 -10.55
C ASN A 74 -6.64 17.58 -10.57
N ALA A 75 -5.99 16.76 -9.73
CA ALA A 75 -6.31 15.35 -9.59
C ALA A 75 -7.72 15.11 -9.04
N PHE A 76 -8.14 15.89 -8.05
CA PHE A 76 -9.51 15.88 -7.52
C PHE A 76 -10.53 16.22 -8.61
N ASN A 77 -10.29 17.33 -9.33
CA ASN A 77 -11.18 17.78 -10.41
C ASN A 77 -11.30 16.76 -11.55
N SER A 78 -10.22 16.05 -11.86
CA SER A 78 -10.24 14.99 -12.88
C SER A 78 -11.08 13.79 -12.45
N ARG A 79 -10.96 13.36 -11.20
CA ARG A 79 -11.77 12.27 -10.63
C ARG A 79 -13.24 12.66 -10.48
N LYS A 80 -13.53 13.89 -10.04
CA LYS A 80 -14.89 14.46 -10.00
C LYS A 80 -15.59 14.39 -11.37
N LYS A 81 -14.89 14.76 -12.44
CA LYS A 81 -15.43 14.72 -13.81
C LYS A 81 -15.85 13.32 -14.26
N LEU A 82 -15.30 12.25 -13.70
CA LEU A 82 -15.71 10.87 -14.01
C LEU A 82 -17.12 10.53 -13.52
N PHE A 83 -17.62 11.24 -12.51
CA PHE A 83 -18.92 10.99 -11.87
C PHE A 83 -19.88 12.18 -11.99
N SER A 84 -19.54 13.17 -12.82
CA SER A 84 -20.40 14.33 -13.09
C SER A 84 -21.82 13.91 -13.45
N SER A 85 -22.82 14.53 -12.84
CA SER A 85 -24.25 14.20 -13.04
C SER A 85 -24.60 12.75 -12.65
N SER A 86 -23.90 12.20 -11.64
CA SER A 86 -24.10 10.85 -11.11
C SER A 86 -23.95 9.73 -12.15
N LYS A 87 -23.13 9.96 -13.19
CA LYS A 87 -22.82 8.93 -14.17
C LYS A 87 -21.93 7.85 -13.56
N THR A 88 -22.07 6.64 -14.08
CA THR A 88 -21.22 5.50 -13.70
C THR A 88 -19.87 5.57 -14.40
N ALA A 89 -18.79 5.23 -13.70
CA ALA A 89 -17.46 5.08 -14.28
C ALA A 89 -17.01 3.61 -14.21
N GLN A 90 -16.15 3.20 -15.15
CA GLN A 90 -15.57 1.86 -15.18
C GLN A 90 -14.07 1.94 -14.90
N PHE A 91 -13.58 0.99 -14.12
CA PHE A 91 -12.18 0.88 -13.77
C PHE A 91 -11.70 -0.55 -13.97
N ILE A 92 -10.42 -0.68 -14.33
CA ILE A 92 -9.73 -1.95 -14.38
C ILE A 92 -8.40 -1.78 -13.66
N SER A 93 -8.08 -2.73 -12.81
CA SER A 93 -6.84 -2.75 -12.04
C SER A 93 -6.36 -4.20 -11.90
N LYS A 94 -5.05 -4.37 -11.85
CA LYS A 94 -4.47 -5.65 -11.44
C LYS A 94 -4.76 -5.85 -9.95
N ILE A 95 -5.11 -7.05 -9.51
CA ILE A 95 -5.24 -7.32 -8.08
C ILE A 95 -3.84 -7.22 -7.44
N ASP A 96 -3.71 -6.36 -6.44
CA ASP A 96 -2.46 -6.16 -5.71
C ASP A 96 -2.36 -7.17 -4.56
N ALA A 97 -2.05 -8.41 -4.92
CA ALA A 97 -1.76 -9.48 -3.98
C ALA A 97 -0.44 -10.17 -4.33
N ASP A 98 0.26 -10.63 -3.30
CA ASP A 98 1.66 -11.08 -3.38
C ASP A 98 1.88 -12.17 -4.45
N LEU A 99 0.96 -13.14 -4.54
CA LEU A 99 1.02 -14.24 -5.52
C LEU A 99 0.80 -13.77 -6.97
N PHE A 100 0.06 -12.68 -7.18
CA PHE A 100 -0.20 -12.17 -8.53
C PHE A 100 0.92 -11.25 -9.02
N ASN A 101 1.86 -10.90 -8.15
CA ASN A 101 3.01 -10.07 -8.46
C ASN A 101 4.28 -10.86 -8.85
N GLN A 102 4.27 -12.19 -8.72
CA GLN A 102 5.35 -13.05 -9.22
C GLN A 102 5.15 -13.42 -10.71
N PRO A 103 6.24 -13.69 -11.47
CA PRO A 103 6.20 -13.82 -12.94
C PRO A 103 5.72 -15.18 -13.47
N LEU A 104 5.62 -16.21 -12.64
CA LEU A 104 5.25 -17.58 -13.03
C LEU A 104 3.73 -17.77 -13.04
N TYR A 105 3.25 -18.69 -13.88
CA TYR A 105 1.85 -19.08 -13.88
C TYR A 105 1.58 -20.13 -12.80
N LEU A 106 0.39 -20.05 -12.20
CA LEU A 106 -0.06 -21.05 -11.24
C LEU A 106 -0.31 -22.39 -11.95
N ILE A 107 0.08 -23.50 -11.33
CA ILE A 107 -0.21 -24.84 -11.85
C ILE A 107 -1.72 -25.12 -11.88
N ASN A 108 -2.13 -26.01 -12.79
CA ASN A 108 -3.53 -26.42 -12.95
C ASN A 108 -4.12 -27.08 -11.70
N HIS A 109 -5.46 -27.17 -11.64
CA HIS A 109 -6.21 -27.79 -10.54
C HIS A 109 -5.99 -27.12 -9.17
N CYS A 110 -5.74 -25.82 -9.16
CA CYS A 110 -5.83 -25.00 -7.95
C CYS A 110 -7.17 -24.26 -7.96
N GLU A 111 -7.96 -24.44 -6.91
CA GLU A 111 -9.12 -23.60 -6.62
C GLU A 111 -8.64 -22.32 -5.96
N ILE A 112 -9.00 -21.15 -6.51
CA ILE A 112 -8.64 -19.84 -5.95
C ILE A 112 -9.92 -19.16 -5.50
N ASP A 113 -10.01 -18.86 -4.22
CA ASP A 113 -11.09 -18.09 -3.62
C ASP A 113 -10.62 -16.66 -3.35
N LEU A 114 -11.41 -15.69 -3.82
CA LEU A 114 -11.18 -14.27 -3.65
C LEU A 114 -12.34 -13.66 -2.87
N GLU A 115 -12.10 -13.29 -1.62
CA GLU A 115 -13.06 -12.57 -0.78
C GLU A 115 -12.71 -11.08 -0.78
N ILE A 116 -13.65 -10.23 -1.22
CA ILE A 116 -13.47 -8.78 -1.32
C ILE A 116 -14.49 -8.11 -0.41
N LEU A 117 -14.00 -7.34 0.57
CA LEU A 117 -14.81 -6.52 1.45
C LEU A 117 -14.60 -5.04 1.06
N PRO A 118 -15.66 -4.31 0.65
CA PRO A 118 -15.55 -2.91 0.27
C PRO A 118 -15.39 -1.98 1.49
N ASN A 119 -14.86 -0.80 1.25
CA ASN A 119 -14.76 0.31 2.21
C ASN A 119 -16.10 1.04 2.38
N ASP A 120 -16.27 1.70 3.52
CA ASP A 120 -17.37 2.61 3.79
C ASP A 120 -17.34 3.80 2.81
N THR A 121 -18.51 4.28 2.38
CA THR A 121 -18.67 5.48 1.54
C THR A 121 -17.87 6.67 2.08
N ARG A 122 -17.83 6.86 3.41
CA ARG A 122 -17.11 7.96 4.07
C ARG A 122 -15.60 7.86 3.95
N PHE A 123 -15.05 6.69 3.65
CA PHE A 123 -13.63 6.51 3.37
C PHE A 123 -13.32 6.75 1.88
N VAL A 124 -14.21 6.32 0.98
CA VAL A 124 -13.95 6.33 -0.46
C VAL A 124 -14.35 7.61 -1.19
N LEU A 125 -15.15 8.48 -0.57
CA LEU A 125 -15.58 9.76 -1.15
C LEU A 125 -15.02 10.96 -0.38
N ILE A 126 -14.63 11.98 -1.15
CA ILE A 126 -14.36 13.33 -0.69
C ILE A 126 -15.51 14.22 -1.20
N ALA A 127 -16.23 14.85 -0.30
CA ALA A 127 -17.45 15.63 -0.48
C ALA A 127 -17.42 16.86 0.44
N PRO A 128 -18.13 17.95 0.08
CA PRO A 128 -18.20 19.12 0.94
C PRO A 128 -18.91 18.78 2.25
N LYS A 129 -18.56 19.48 3.33
CA LYS A 129 -19.26 19.35 4.60
C LYS A 129 -20.71 19.80 4.41
N THR A 130 -21.65 18.89 4.61
CA THR A 130 -23.07 19.24 4.63
C THR A 130 -23.33 20.15 5.82
N ASN A 131 -23.80 21.38 5.56
CA ASN A 131 -24.26 22.26 6.63
C ASN A 131 -25.52 21.65 7.23
N ILE A 132 -25.65 21.69 8.57
CA ILE A 132 -26.74 21.07 9.34
C ILE A 132 -28.14 21.55 8.89
N THR A 133 -28.22 22.70 8.20
CA THR A 133 -29.44 23.27 7.64
C THR A 133 -29.90 22.67 6.31
N ASP A 134 -29.02 21.96 5.57
CA ASP A 134 -29.30 21.30 4.28
C ASP A 134 -29.13 19.77 4.40
N ALA A 135 -29.94 19.15 5.26
CA ALA A 135 -29.91 17.71 5.53
C ALA A 135 -30.41 16.82 4.36
N THR A 136 -30.40 17.31 3.12
CA THR A 136 -31.07 16.67 1.98
C THR A 136 -30.14 15.98 0.98
N VAL A 137 -28.83 16.24 1.01
CA VAL A 137 -27.88 15.64 0.04
C VAL A 137 -26.92 14.68 0.74
N ASN A 138 -27.19 13.38 0.61
CA ASN A 138 -26.29 12.31 1.04
C ASN A 138 -25.63 11.67 -0.18
N TYR A 139 -24.31 11.79 -0.29
CA TYR A 139 -23.54 11.12 -1.33
C TYR A 139 -23.26 9.67 -0.93
N HIS A 140 -23.45 8.75 -1.88
CA HIS A 140 -23.23 7.32 -1.70
C HIS A 140 -22.31 6.77 -2.80
N PHE A 141 -21.41 5.87 -2.42
CA PHE A 141 -20.59 5.11 -3.37
C PHE A 141 -21.14 3.70 -3.49
N GLU A 142 -21.50 3.31 -4.70
CA GLU A 142 -22.08 2.00 -5.01
C GLU A 142 -21.25 1.28 -6.06
N VAL A 143 -20.99 -0.02 -5.83
CA VAL A 143 -20.35 -0.90 -6.80
C VAL A 143 -21.42 -1.66 -7.57
N ILE A 144 -21.64 -1.28 -8.83
CA ILE A 144 -22.74 -1.82 -9.66
C ILE A 144 -22.41 -3.21 -10.21
N SER A 145 -21.16 -3.44 -10.62
CA SER A 145 -20.73 -4.71 -11.21
C SER A 145 -19.23 -4.91 -11.03
N CYS A 146 -18.83 -6.11 -10.62
CA CYS A 146 -17.44 -6.54 -10.60
C CYS A 146 -17.24 -7.71 -11.56
N LYS A 147 -16.16 -7.65 -12.35
CA LYS A 147 -15.76 -8.73 -13.27
C LYS A 147 -14.30 -9.07 -13.03
N LEU A 148 -14.00 -10.36 -12.95
CA LEU A 148 -12.64 -10.87 -12.82
C LEU A 148 -12.17 -11.42 -14.18
N TYR A 149 -11.07 -10.87 -14.67
CA TYR A 149 -10.41 -11.34 -15.89
C TYR A 149 -9.17 -12.16 -15.51
N VAL A 150 -9.15 -13.45 -15.89
CA VAL A 150 -8.04 -14.37 -15.57
C VAL A 150 -7.38 -14.82 -16.86
N LYS A 151 -6.06 -14.64 -16.95
CA LYS A 151 -5.26 -15.17 -18.06
C LYS A 151 -5.00 -16.66 -17.85
N LYS A 152 -5.43 -17.50 -18.80
CA LYS A 152 -5.16 -18.94 -18.85
C LYS A 152 -4.19 -19.24 -20.00
N ILE A 153 -3.40 -20.29 -19.87
CA ILE A 153 -2.45 -20.75 -20.89
C ILE A 153 -2.76 -22.20 -21.22
N ASP A 154 -2.87 -22.48 -22.52
CA ASP A 154 -2.96 -23.83 -23.04
C ASP A 154 -1.57 -24.42 -23.20
N LEU A 155 -1.36 -25.61 -22.62
CA LEU A 155 -0.09 -26.30 -22.62
C LEU A 155 -0.10 -27.43 -23.65
N MET A 156 1.05 -27.69 -24.28
CA MET A 156 1.23 -28.91 -25.08
C MET A 156 1.25 -30.14 -24.16
N ASP A 157 0.65 -31.24 -24.61
CA ASP A 157 0.51 -32.47 -23.81
C ASP A 157 1.84 -32.98 -23.24
N GLY A 158 2.92 -32.91 -24.03
CA GLY A 158 4.25 -33.33 -23.59
C GLY A 158 4.79 -32.48 -22.42
N LEU A 159 4.51 -31.18 -22.41
CA LEU A 159 4.90 -30.28 -21.32
C LEU A 159 4.03 -30.51 -20.08
N ALA A 160 2.73 -30.73 -20.26
CA ALA A 160 1.82 -31.05 -19.16
C ALA A 160 2.25 -32.36 -18.45
N LEU A 161 2.63 -33.39 -19.21
CA LEU A 161 3.14 -34.66 -18.68
C LEU A 161 4.48 -34.48 -17.95
N ASP A 162 5.39 -33.66 -18.49
CA ASP A 162 6.68 -33.38 -17.84
C ASP A 162 6.50 -32.62 -16.51
N ILE A 163 5.60 -31.63 -16.47
CA ILE A 163 5.24 -30.92 -15.23
C ILE A 163 4.66 -31.89 -14.21
N ALA A 164 3.73 -32.77 -14.62
CA ALA A 164 3.14 -33.77 -13.74
C ALA A 164 4.18 -34.73 -13.15
N ARG A 165 5.14 -35.21 -13.96
CA ARG A 165 6.24 -36.07 -13.50
C ARG A 165 7.18 -35.33 -12.55
N LYS A 166 7.52 -34.08 -12.84
CA LYS A 166 8.37 -33.25 -11.96
C LYS A 166 7.72 -33.02 -10.61
N LEU A 167 6.41 -32.78 -10.57
CA LEU A 167 5.63 -32.60 -9.33
C LEU A 167 5.65 -33.83 -8.41
N GLU A 168 5.93 -35.04 -8.92
CA GLU A 168 6.11 -36.24 -8.08
C GLU A 168 7.40 -36.21 -7.26
N THR A 169 8.41 -35.45 -7.72
CA THR A 169 9.74 -35.39 -7.08
C THR A 169 10.01 -34.06 -6.38
N LYS A 170 9.45 -32.96 -6.90
CA LYS A 170 9.69 -31.60 -6.41
C LYS A 170 8.40 -30.77 -6.48
N PRO A 171 8.04 -30.06 -5.40
CA PRO A 171 6.90 -29.16 -5.45
C PRO A 171 7.18 -27.98 -6.39
N ALA A 172 6.12 -27.42 -6.98
CA ALA A 172 6.20 -26.13 -7.66
C ALA A 172 6.50 -25.04 -6.63
N ARG A 173 7.42 -24.14 -6.94
CA ARG A 173 7.90 -23.09 -6.03
C ARG A 173 7.61 -21.72 -6.62
N TYR A 174 6.92 -20.89 -5.86
CA TYR A 174 6.58 -19.52 -6.20
C TYR A 174 7.24 -18.57 -5.21
N ALA A 175 8.32 -17.93 -5.64
CA ALA A 175 8.95 -16.88 -4.85
C ALA A 175 8.08 -15.62 -4.92
N ILE A 176 7.65 -15.14 -3.76
CA ILE A 176 6.79 -13.97 -3.62
C ILE A 176 7.42 -12.94 -2.71
N ARG A 177 7.05 -11.67 -2.94
CA ARG A 177 7.24 -10.57 -2.01
C ARG A 177 6.02 -10.56 -1.09
N LYS A 178 6.14 -11.12 0.10
CA LYS A 178 5.05 -11.12 1.09
C LYS A 178 4.91 -9.72 1.67
N THR A 179 3.71 -9.15 1.60
CA THR A 179 3.40 -7.84 2.18
C THR A 179 2.69 -8.03 3.52
N MET A 180 3.15 -7.32 4.55
CA MET A 180 2.60 -7.36 5.90
C MET A 180 2.13 -5.97 6.31
N MET A 181 0.81 -5.81 6.46
CA MET A 181 0.19 -4.54 6.83
C MET A 181 -0.16 -4.54 8.32
N LYS A 182 0.16 -3.44 9.01
CA LYS A 182 -0.19 -3.26 10.42
C LYS A 182 -0.56 -1.79 10.72
N PRO A 183 -1.75 -1.52 11.29
CA PRO A 183 -2.09 -0.21 11.80
C PRO A 183 -1.70 -0.10 13.29
N LEU A 184 -1.23 1.07 13.72
CA LEU A 184 -0.87 1.34 15.11
C LEU A 184 -1.42 2.72 15.52
N PHE A 185 -2.29 2.74 16.53
CA PHE A 185 -2.86 3.98 17.05
C PHE A 185 -1.89 4.69 18.00
N ILE A 186 -1.70 5.99 17.78
CA ILE A 186 -0.93 6.88 18.64
C ILE A 186 -1.90 7.83 19.35
N SER A 187 -1.97 7.71 20.67
CA SER A 187 -2.88 8.52 21.50
C SER A 187 -2.51 10.01 21.47
N PRO A 188 -3.50 10.92 21.61
CA PRO A 188 -3.26 12.35 21.72
C PRO A 188 -2.38 12.69 22.94
N GLY A 189 -1.63 13.79 22.87
CA GLY A 189 -0.77 14.26 23.96
C GLY A 189 0.59 13.55 24.07
N ARG A 190 0.86 12.53 23.25
CA ARG A 190 2.13 11.80 23.25
C ARG A 190 3.22 12.59 22.53
N TYR A 191 4.42 12.61 23.11
CA TYR A 191 5.66 13.11 22.48
C TYR A 191 6.54 11.98 21.94
N GLU A 192 6.29 10.74 22.37
CA GLU A 192 7.06 9.58 21.95
C GLU A 192 6.11 8.40 21.72
N PHE A 193 6.47 7.56 20.76
CA PHE A 193 5.76 6.33 20.44
C PHE A 193 6.75 5.21 20.14
N ASN A 194 6.65 4.11 20.88
CA ASN A 194 7.49 2.94 20.70
C ASN A 194 6.60 1.69 20.63
N ALA A 195 6.77 0.86 19.61
CA ALA A 195 5.95 -0.34 19.44
C ALA A 195 6.67 -1.43 18.64
N ASN A 196 6.37 -2.70 18.93
CA ASN A 196 6.79 -3.82 18.10
C ASN A 196 5.89 -3.91 16.86
N ILE A 197 6.49 -3.92 15.67
CA ILE A 197 5.76 -3.97 14.40
C ILE A 197 5.68 -5.41 13.89
N PHE A 198 6.78 -6.14 13.78
CA PHE A 198 6.82 -7.55 13.36
C PHE A 198 7.67 -8.38 14.35
N MET A 199 7.24 -9.61 14.65
CA MET A 199 7.87 -10.45 15.69
C MET A 199 8.58 -11.69 15.15
N ASP A 200 8.15 -12.22 14.00
CA ASP A 200 8.64 -13.51 13.48
C ASP A 200 9.68 -13.34 12.37
N GLN A 201 9.47 -12.35 11.51
CA GLN A 201 10.29 -12.10 10.33
C GLN A 201 10.68 -10.62 10.26
N ILE A 202 11.95 -10.36 10.01
CA ILE A 202 12.45 -9.02 9.74
C ILE A 202 12.17 -8.71 8.26
N PRO A 203 11.34 -7.70 7.96
CA PRO A 203 11.13 -7.26 6.58
C PRO A 203 12.45 -6.76 5.98
N ARG A 204 12.59 -6.89 4.66
CA ARG A 204 13.68 -6.24 3.93
C ARG A 204 13.46 -4.74 3.77
N ARG A 205 12.19 -4.32 3.72
CA ARG A 205 11.79 -2.94 3.51
C ARG A 205 10.58 -2.65 4.37
N ILE A 206 10.59 -1.49 5.02
CA ILE A 206 9.48 -1.01 5.84
C ILE A 206 9.09 0.38 5.36
N THR A 207 7.86 0.49 4.90
CA THR A 207 7.22 1.75 4.50
C THR A 207 6.26 2.18 5.59
N LEU A 208 6.35 3.44 6.00
CA LEU A 208 5.57 4.02 7.07
C LEU A 208 4.89 5.31 6.59
N GLY A 209 3.63 5.48 6.99
CA GLY A 209 2.91 6.74 6.82
C GLY A 209 2.05 7.03 8.05
N LEU A 210 1.99 8.30 8.44
CA LEU A 210 1.11 8.76 9.52
C LEU A 210 -0.09 9.49 8.92
N VAL A 211 -1.29 9.13 9.35
CA VAL A 211 -2.54 9.79 8.97
C VAL A 211 -3.33 10.18 10.22
N SER A 212 -4.26 11.13 10.12
CA SER A 212 -5.14 11.40 11.28
C SER A 212 -6.05 10.20 11.52
N ASN A 213 -6.37 9.91 12.78
CA ASN A 213 -7.26 8.79 13.10
C ASN A 213 -8.64 8.94 12.43
N SER A 214 -9.14 10.17 12.30
CA SER A 214 -10.38 10.44 11.57
C SER A 214 -10.30 10.11 10.08
N ASP A 215 -9.16 10.33 9.43
CA ASP A 215 -9.00 10.01 8.01
C ASP A 215 -8.83 8.50 7.81
N TYR A 216 -8.19 7.80 8.77
CA TYR A 216 -8.10 6.35 8.81
C TYR A 216 -9.48 5.67 8.95
N VAL A 217 -10.31 6.13 9.89
CA VAL A 217 -11.68 5.62 10.08
C VAL A 217 -12.58 5.99 8.89
N GLY A 218 -12.28 7.10 8.22
CA GLY A 218 -13.02 7.65 7.10
C GLY A 218 -13.77 8.93 7.48
N THR A 219 -13.47 10.00 6.74
CA THR A 219 -14.20 11.27 6.80
C THR A 219 -14.58 11.69 5.38
N GLN A 220 -15.80 12.18 5.20
CA GLN A 220 -16.25 12.61 3.87
C GLN A 220 -15.52 13.85 3.37
N THR A 221 -14.81 14.61 4.21
CA THR A 221 -14.26 15.92 3.78
C THR A 221 -12.80 15.89 3.38
N ARG A 222 -12.06 14.81 3.64
CA ARG A 222 -10.60 14.74 3.46
C ARG A 222 -10.17 13.41 2.89
N SER A 223 -9.04 13.41 2.21
CA SER A 223 -8.43 12.19 1.69
C SER A 223 -7.88 11.30 2.82
N PRO A 224 -8.13 9.98 2.82
CA PRO A 224 -7.48 9.03 3.74
C PRO A 224 -5.98 8.85 3.46
N PHE A 225 -5.50 9.33 2.31
CA PHE A 225 -4.10 9.25 1.87
C PHE A 225 -3.32 10.54 2.13
N ASN A 226 -3.80 11.39 3.05
CA ASN A 226 -3.05 12.57 3.48
C ASN A 226 -1.99 12.17 4.53
N PHE A 227 -0.80 11.80 4.07
CA PHE A 227 0.31 11.41 4.93
C PHE A 227 1.03 12.63 5.49
N GLN A 228 0.73 12.92 6.76
CA GLN A 228 1.22 14.10 7.46
C GLN A 228 2.45 13.76 8.29
N HIS A 229 3.31 14.75 8.49
CA HIS A 229 4.53 14.56 9.29
C HIS A 229 4.29 14.62 10.81
N PHE A 230 3.17 15.18 11.29
CA PHE A 230 2.85 15.34 12.73
C PHE A 230 4.01 15.91 13.58
N ASP A 231 4.84 16.76 12.99
CA ASP A 231 6.08 17.28 13.58
C ASP A 231 7.01 16.21 14.19
N VAL A 232 7.12 15.04 13.55
CA VAL A 232 8.12 14.03 13.90
C VAL A 232 9.51 14.68 13.94
N ARG A 233 10.25 14.47 15.02
CA ARG A 233 11.63 14.95 15.20
C ARG A 233 12.64 13.88 14.85
N GLU A 234 12.39 12.67 15.32
CA GLU A 234 13.25 11.49 15.15
C GLU A 234 12.36 10.29 14.84
N ILE A 235 12.80 9.46 13.89
CA ILE A 235 12.18 8.18 13.57
C ILE A 235 13.26 7.13 13.32
N SER A 236 13.07 5.94 13.87
CA SER A 236 14.01 4.83 13.67
C SER A 236 13.30 3.49 13.77
N ILE A 237 13.82 2.51 13.05
CA ILE A 237 13.47 1.10 13.17
C ILE A 237 14.61 0.38 13.90
N ILE A 238 14.29 -0.35 14.96
CA ILE A 238 15.22 -1.27 15.61
C ILE A 238 14.94 -2.68 15.08
N ALA A 239 15.89 -3.26 14.36
CA ALA A 239 15.84 -4.64 13.90
C ALA A 239 17.02 -5.42 14.53
N ASN A 240 16.74 -6.48 15.28
CA ASN A 240 17.76 -7.27 16.01
C ASN A 240 18.76 -6.41 16.81
N GLY A 241 18.26 -5.39 17.50
CA GLY A 241 19.09 -4.49 18.33
C GLY A 241 19.91 -3.45 17.56
N ARG A 242 19.80 -3.40 16.23
CA ARG A 242 20.45 -2.37 15.39
C ARG A 242 19.44 -1.30 14.95
N PRO A 243 19.73 -0.01 15.13
CA PRO A 243 18.87 1.06 14.64
C PRO A 243 19.09 1.33 13.15
N TYR A 244 18.00 1.65 12.45
CA TYR A 244 17.94 2.04 11.06
C TYR A 244 17.15 3.36 10.93
N PRO A 245 17.74 4.42 10.34
CA PRO A 245 19.16 4.53 10.00
C PRO A 245 20.07 4.48 11.23
N GLN A 246 21.36 4.19 11.03
CA GLN A 246 22.34 4.19 12.12
C GLN A 246 22.54 5.59 12.73
N ALA A 247 22.60 6.60 11.87
CA ALA A 247 22.59 8.00 12.28
C ALA A 247 21.16 8.50 12.25
N SER A 248 20.62 8.87 13.42
CA SER A 248 19.27 9.40 13.56
C SER A 248 19.00 10.58 12.63
N TYR A 249 17.74 10.73 12.25
CA TYR A 249 17.26 11.96 11.64
C TYR A 249 17.14 13.08 12.69
N ASP A 250 17.35 14.32 12.26
CA ASP A 250 17.01 15.53 13.02
C ASP A 250 16.07 16.37 12.14
N PHE A 251 14.77 16.08 12.23
CA PHE A 251 13.80 16.73 11.38
C PHE A 251 13.35 18.07 11.92
N ASP A 252 13.15 19.00 11.00
CA ASP A 252 12.52 20.29 11.26
C ASP A 252 11.74 20.73 10.03
N TYR A 253 10.45 20.39 10.03
CA TYR A 253 9.55 20.69 8.92
C TYR A 253 9.33 22.19 8.71
N LYS A 254 9.40 22.99 9.78
CA LYS A 254 9.23 24.46 9.70
C LYS A 254 10.37 25.10 8.90
N ASN A 255 11.60 24.63 9.11
CA ASN A 255 12.79 25.10 8.40
C ASN A 255 13.15 24.26 7.16
N GLY A 256 12.28 23.31 6.76
CA GLY A 256 12.52 22.46 5.60
C GLY A 256 13.69 21.48 5.75
N ARG A 257 14.06 21.09 6.98
CA ARG A 257 15.12 20.09 7.25
C ARG A 257 14.53 18.69 7.28
N TYR A 258 14.22 18.16 6.10
CA TYR A 258 13.78 16.76 5.93
C TYR A 258 14.35 16.11 4.65
N VAL A 259 15.36 16.76 4.04
CA VAL A 259 16.03 16.33 2.81
C VAL A 259 16.56 14.90 2.87
N ARG A 260 17.11 14.50 4.02
CA ARG A 260 17.67 13.16 4.17
C ARG A 260 16.61 12.08 4.06
N ALA A 261 15.46 12.22 4.74
CA ALA A 261 14.38 11.24 4.62
C ALA A 261 13.75 11.21 3.22
N PHE A 262 13.68 12.36 2.54
CA PHE A 262 13.26 12.41 1.14
C PHE A 262 14.24 11.68 0.21
N HIS A 263 15.55 11.87 0.42
CA HIS A 263 16.59 11.14 -0.32
C HIS A 263 16.52 9.64 -0.03
N ASP A 264 16.51 9.25 1.25
CA ASP A 264 16.51 7.85 1.70
C ASP A 264 15.24 7.12 1.25
N MET A 265 14.09 7.81 1.13
CA MET A 265 12.88 7.29 0.52
C MET A 265 13.12 6.90 -0.95
N ASN A 266 13.66 7.82 -1.76
CA ASN A 266 13.91 7.58 -3.18
C ASN A 266 14.99 6.50 -3.40
N GLU A 267 16.01 6.46 -2.54
CA GLU A 267 17.05 5.43 -2.54
C GLU A 267 16.47 4.06 -2.21
N SER A 268 15.66 3.95 -1.15
CA SER A 268 15.04 2.70 -0.72
C SER A 268 13.98 2.17 -1.70
N THR A 269 13.42 3.03 -2.54
CA THR A 269 12.53 2.64 -3.66
C THR A 269 13.29 2.32 -4.95
N GLY A 270 14.62 2.46 -4.97
CA GLY A 270 15.46 2.20 -6.16
C GLY A 270 15.35 3.27 -7.25
N LEU A 271 14.87 4.46 -6.92
CA LEU A 271 14.67 5.57 -7.86
C LEU A 271 15.80 6.60 -7.82
N ALA A 272 16.53 6.68 -6.69
CA ALA A 272 17.67 7.58 -6.57
C ALA A 272 18.70 7.31 -7.66
N ASN A 273 19.26 8.39 -8.22
CA ASN A 273 20.28 8.36 -9.29
C ASN A 273 19.85 7.65 -10.58
N SER A 274 18.55 7.41 -10.79
CA SER A 274 17.98 6.86 -12.02
C SER A 274 17.23 7.94 -12.81
N SER A 275 16.90 7.66 -14.08
CA SER A 275 15.97 8.49 -14.86
C SER A 275 14.49 8.29 -14.45
N GLU A 276 14.22 7.25 -13.66
CA GLU A 276 12.89 6.97 -13.14
C GLU A 276 12.59 7.83 -11.91
N ASN A 277 11.31 8.05 -11.63
CA ASN A 277 10.84 8.84 -10.50
C ASN A 277 9.49 8.30 -10.03
N ASN A 278 9.04 8.72 -8.85
CA ASN A 278 7.67 8.49 -8.37
C ASN A 278 6.80 9.76 -8.46
N GLY A 279 7.36 10.89 -8.88
CA GLY A 279 6.65 12.17 -8.96
C GLY A 279 6.41 12.89 -7.63
N ILE A 280 6.75 12.31 -6.48
CA ILE A 280 6.62 13.01 -5.20
C ILE A 280 7.67 14.11 -5.15
N THR A 281 7.22 15.37 -5.10
CA THR A 281 8.13 16.51 -4.98
C THR A 281 8.60 16.71 -3.54
N TYR A 282 9.73 17.40 -3.37
CA TYR A 282 10.25 17.77 -2.05
C TYR A 282 9.24 18.58 -1.22
N GLN A 283 8.40 19.40 -1.88
CA GLN A 283 7.37 20.18 -1.20
C GLN A 283 6.18 19.32 -0.76
N GLN A 284 5.77 18.36 -1.58
CA GLN A 284 4.68 17.43 -1.22
C GLN A 284 5.08 16.51 -0.08
N TYR A 285 6.35 16.06 -0.06
CA TYR A 285 6.88 15.23 1.02
C TYR A 285 6.75 15.89 2.40
N GLY A 286 7.00 17.20 2.48
CA GLY A 286 6.88 17.96 3.73
C GLY A 286 5.44 18.33 4.13
N ARG A 287 4.41 17.92 3.37
CA ARG A 287 3.02 18.34 3.58
C ARG A 287 2.02 17.18 3.58
N THR A 288 1.87 16.51 2.45
CA THR A 288 0.78 15.53 2.21
C THR A 288 1.27 14.12 1.86
N HIS A 289 2.54 13.97 1.53
CA HIS A 289 3.16 12.70 1.12
C HIS A 289 4.36 12.36 2.02
N CYS A 290 4.24 12.59 3.32
CA CYS A 290 5.30 12.26 4.28
C CYS A 290 5.33 10.76 4.53
N ILE A 291 6.07 10.05 3.68
CA ILE A 291 6.22 8.59 3.71
C ILE A 291 7.68 8.25 4.01
N TYR A 292 7.92 7.44 5.03
CA TYR A 292 9.28 6.99 5.37
C TYR A 292 9.48 5.58 4.85
N VAL A 293 10.59 5.34 4.15
CA VAL A 293 10.94 4.01 3.64
C VAL A 293 12.31 3.66 4.19
N PHE A 294 12.39 2.53 4.88
CA PHE A 294 13.62 2.00 5.46
C PHE A 294 14.02 0.74 4.72
N ASN A 295 15.21 0.76 4.11
CA ASN A 295 15.84 -0.43 3.59
C ASN A 295 16.63 -1.16 4.71
N LEU A 296 16.31 -2.43 4.92
CA LEU A 296 16.91 -3.34 5.89
C LEU A 296 17.71 -4.47 5.21
N THR A 297 17.84 -4.44 3.88
CA THR A 297 18.68 -5.41 3.14
C THR A 297 20.14 -5.27 3.54
N ASN A 298 20.90 -6.37 3.43
CA ASN A 298 22.34 -6.34 3.75
C ASN A 298 23.15 -5.60 2.68
N SER A 299 22.67 -5.60 1.43
CA SER A 299 23.30 -4.96 0.29
C SER A 299 23.09 -3.45 0.24
N GLY A 300 22.06 -2.92 0.93
CA GLY A 300 21.60 -1.54 0.74
C GLY A 300 20.91 -1.31 -0.62
N GLU A 301 20.95 -2.30 -1.52
CA GLU A 301 20.33 -2.27 -2.84
C GLU A 301 19.14 -3.24 -2.86
N ASP A 302 17.96 -2.75 -3.20
CA ASP A 302 16.78 -3.57 -3.52
C ASP A 302 16.74 -3.84 -5.04
N ASN A 303 17.81 -4.45 -5.57
CA ASN A 303 17.87 -4.80 -6.98
C ASN A 303 16.87 -5.91 -7.29
N SER A 304 16.03 -5.67 -8.31
CA SER A 304 14.96 -6.56 -8.78
C SER A 304 15.50 -7.91 -9.26
N GLY A 305 15.63 -8.86 -8.34
CA GLY A 305 16.13 -10.21 -8.64
C GLY A 305 16.90 -10.87 -7.51
N THR A 306 17.27 -10.12 -6.46
CA THR A 306 17.96 -10.69 -5.30
C THR A 306 16.95 -11.20 -4.26
N PHE A 307 17.05 -12.49 -3.95
CA PHE A 307 16.35 -13.12 -2.83
C PHE A 307 17.27 -13.02 -1.61
N ASP A 308 16.85 -12.25 -0.62
CA ASP A 308 17.62 -12.08 0.61
C ASP A 308 17.28 -13.22 1.56
N LEU A 309 18.25 -13.64 2.37
CA LEU A 309 18.02 -14.61 3.42
C LEU A 309 16.91 -14.12 4.35
N ILE A 310 15.88 -14.96 4.54
CA ILE A 310 14.82 -14.72 5.51
C ILE A 310 15.47 -14.65 6.90
N LYS A 311 15.41 -13.48 7.52
CA LYS A 311 15.93 -13.26 8.87
C LYS A 311 14.78 -13.34 9.87
N ASN A 312 14.89 -14.27 10.80
CA ASN A 312 13.97 -14.32 11.93
C ASN A 312 14.38 -13.26 12.95
N GLY A 313 13.39 -12.61 13.55
CA GLY A 313 13.62 -11.63 14.60
C GLY A 313 12.52 -10.58 14.69
N THR A 314 12.69 -9.73 15.69
CA THR A 314 11.72 -8.69 16.01
C THR A 314 12.15 -7.36 15.42
N THR A 315 11.19 -6.62 14.90
CA THR A 315 11.35 -5.22 14.50
C THR A 315 10.45 -4.34 15.36
N ALA A 316 11.03 -3.26 15.87
CA ALA A 316 10.34 -2.24 16.64
C ALA A 316 10.52 -0.88 16.00
N ILE A 317 9.53 -0.02 16.16
CA ILE A 317 9.60 1.38 15.73
C ILE A 317 9.71 2.28 16.96
N ASN A 318 10.54 3.32 16.84
CA ASN A 318 10.60 4.43 17.77
C ASN A 318 10.40 5.74 17.03
N ILE A 319 9.44 6.54 17.48
CA ILE A 319 9.14 7.87 16.95
C ILE A 319 9.16 8.88 18.09
N LYS A 320 9.80 10.03 17.89
CA LYS A 320 9.68 11.19 18.77
C LYS A 320 9.11 12.36 18.00
N PHE A 321 8.25 13.14 18.63
CA PHE A 321 7.57 14.29 18.05
C PHE A 321 8.05 15.58 18.73
N SER A 322 8.16 16.67 17.96
CA SER A 322 8.52 17.99 18.48
C SER A 322 7.35 18.64 19.23
N HIS A 323 6.12 18.32 18.82
CA HIS A 323 4.88 18.73 19.46
C HIS A 323 4.07 17.50 19.85
N PRO A 324 3.18 17.59 20.85
CA PRO A 324 2.34 16.47 21.22
C PRO A 324 1.38 16.12 20.09
N ILE A 325 1.06 14.83 19.93
CA ILE A 325 0.06 14.40 18.96
C ILE A 325 -1.26 15.17 19.18
N PRO A 326 -1.85 15.77 18.11
CA PRO A 326 -3.08 16.55 18.21
C PRO A 326 -4.27 15.76 18.76
N GLU A 327 -5.30 16.49 19.19
CA GLU A 327 -6.58 15.88 19.57
C GLU A 327 -7.15 15.01 18.44
N GLY A 328 -7.72 13.86 18.82
CA GLY A 328 -8.18 12.83 17.88
C GLY A 328 -7.16 11.73 17.59
N GLY A 329 -5.87 11.95 17.87
CA GLY A 329 -4.81 10.96 17.69
C GLY A 329 -4.41 10.73 16.23
N ALA A 330 -3.36 9.94 16.04
CA ALA A 330 -2.82 9.59 14.73
C ALA A 330 -2.83 8.07 14.53
N MET A 331 -2.95 7.63 13.27
CA MET A 331 -2.75 6.24 12.88
C MET A 331 -1.42 6.13 12.13
N LEU A 332 -0.55 5.25 12.62
CA LEU A 332 0.65 4.83 11.90
C LEU A 332 0.28 3.60 11.05
N ILE A 333 0.41 3.73 9.74
CA ILE A 333 0.25 2.64 8.78
C ILE A 333 1.65 2.09 8.46
N VAL A 334 1.85 0.82 8.77
CA VAL A 334 3.11 0.10 8.54
C VAL A 334 2.90 -0.92 7.43
N MET A 335 3.74 -0.87 6.41
CA MET A 335 3.85 -1.88 5.36
C MET A 335 5.26 -2.47 5.39
N GLY A 336 5.35 -3.73 5.80
CA GLY A 336 6.59 -4.52 5.72
C GLY A 336 6.58 -5.41 4.49
N GLU A 337 7.71 -5.50 3.80
CA GLU A 337 7.90 -6.44 2.70
C GLU A 337 8.96 -7.46 3.06
N ALA A 338 8.66 -8.73 2.85
CA ALA A 338 9.59 -9.82 3.16
C ALA A 338 9.58 -10.88 2.06
N ASP A 339 10.68 -11.59 1.94
CA ASP A 339 10.82 -12.73 1.03
C ASP A 339 10.00 -13.90 1.58
N SER A 340 9.24 -14.57 0.70
CA SER A 340 8.55 -15.81 1.07
C SER A 340 8.47 -16.74 -0.14
N LEU A 341 8.42 -18.03 0.13
CA LEU A 341 8.19 -19.07 -0.87
C LEU A 341 6.85 -19.75 -0.60
N ILE A 342 6.03 -19.86 -1.64
CA ILE A 342 4.83 -20.71 -1.65
C ILE A 342 5.17 -21.96 -2.45
N MET A 343 4.93 -23.13 -1.84
CA MET A 343 5.15 -24.43 -2.45
C MET A 343 3.84 -25.15 -2.66
N LEU A 344 3.66 -25.73 -3.83
CA LEU A 344 2.52 -26.58 -4.18
C LEU A 344 3.00 -27.97 -4.56
N ASP A 345 2.54 -28.99 -3.84
CA ASP A 345 2.90 -30.38 -4.11
C ASP A 345 2.04 -31.04 -5.20
N LYS A 346 2.25 -32.33 -5.42
CA LYS A 346 1.46 -33.15 -6.35
C LYS A 346 -0.05 -33.10 -6.05
N ASN A 347 -0.43 -33.04 -4.79
CA ASN A 347 -1.82 -32.99 -4.32
C ASN A 347 -2.38 -31.57 -4.26
N ARG A 348 -1.60 -30.56 -4.70
CA ARG A 348 -1.92 -29.13 -4.59
C ARG A 348 -2.08 -28.67 -3.15
N THR A 349 -1.46 -29.37 -2.22
CA THR A 349 -1.33 -28.91 -0.85
C THR A 349 -0.30 -27.80 -0.82
N ILE A 350 -0.68 -26.70 -0.18
CA ILE A 350 0.19 -25.54 -0.04
C ILE A 350 1.04 -25.71 1.20
N ALA A 351 2.33 -25.43 1.06
CA ALA A 351 3.26 -25.18 2.14
C ALA A 351 3.93 -23.81 1.94
N SER A 352 4.32 -23.16 3.03
CA SER A 352 5.14 -21.95 2.99
C SER A 352 6.38 -22.15 3.84
N ASP A 353 7.49 -21.52 3.46
CA ASP A 353 8.78 -21.67 4.17
C ASP A 353 8.76 -21.16 5.63
N ILE A 354 7.69 -20.48 6.04
CA ILE A 354 7.51 -19.90 7.38
C ILE A 354 6.68 -20.82 8.29
N THR A 355 6.01 -21.83 7.74
CA THR A 355 5.30 -22.86 8.53
C THR A 355 5.98 -24.19 8.30
N ILE A 356 6.86 -24.58 9.22
CA ILE A 356 7.36 -25.96 9.34
C ILE A 356 6.24 -26.82 9.91
#